data_AF-A0A2V8V7G9-F1
#
_entry.id   AF-A0A2V8V7G9-F1
#
_cell.length_a   1.000
_cell.length_b   1.000
_cell.length_c   1.000
_cell.angle_alpha   90.00
_cell.angle_beta   90.00
_cell.angle_gamma   90.00
#
_symmetry.space_group_name_H-M   'P 1'
#
loop_
_entity.id
_entity.type
_entity.pdbx_description
1 polymer ?
#
loop_
_entity_poly.entity_id
_entity_poly.type
_entity_poly.pdbx_seq_one_letter_code
_entity_poly.pdbx_strand_id
1 'polypeptide(L)'
;MISKTKSKPGSEPEILKRLSAGLSKKEIQRVLAGALSSLDRAGVDRLLQGVGSDTGAVLRRILEADNAKQPPVPGKAKVKEEWDRAWEDWDARIAEACDSEGEYVIQEHHWEEPYFDPLSVTHDLEPIAARMRKLLPRVFEENLDPDFSFAEAVQENVREIGSSLPDYMDPFGNEGFGLGPEATDCLIDWEWRLARRKKMTGFQFVDRLCELEISTKGLGLDEKAVARFVRGLNEEGKQDVLKGIQAKREQNPWKQALSSAHSVWFQIYKDLCRGQDRPAYLENCRARISQDWALALPVIKDLERRSKHAEVLDLCAAALRSFLYLRAEDKWDLRQELLVTRAGYRLDRISDVRLLNLLEIWGRAAMALKEKEIVAAVRLQAELLEGWRNWEKAIAAFHRVPQPTFSALRERLFIQWKELVAEKSIGHVFYEGYQKSNKPHWVLCGNGSRRLKKTTKPYASRSGYWPDSVWIWTAPHG
;
A
#
# COMPACT_ATOMS: atom_id res chain seq x y z
N MET A 1 -11.91 86.46 8.42
CA MET A 1 -11.04 85.33 8.01
C MET A 1 -11.43 84.10 8.82
N ILE A 2 -12.30 83.24 8.28
CA ILE A 2 -12.66 81.97 8.93
C ILE A 2 -11.68 80.92 8.41
N SER A 3 -10.72 80.56 9.26
CA SER A 3 -9.82 79.43 9.06
C SER A 3 -10.66 78.14 9.05
N LYS A 4 -10.99 77.63 7.87
CA LYS A 4 -11.48 76.26 7.70
C LYS A 4 -10.33 75.30 8.01
N THR A 5 -10.31 74.82 9.25
CA THR A 5 -9.57 73.63 9.65
C THR A 5 -10.04 72.46 8.79
N LYS A 6 -9.20 72.06 7.83
CA LYS A 6 -9.41 70.83 7.05
C LYS A 6 -9.51 69.67 8.04
N SER A 7 -10.69 69.06 8.11
CA SER A 7 -10.92 67.76 8.74
C SER A 7 -9.81 66.81 8.33
N LYS A 8 -9.10 66.25 9.31
CA LYS A 8 -8.24 65.09 9.06
C LYS A 8 -9.07 64.02 8.33
N PRO A 9 -8.52 63.32 7.32
CA PRO A 9 -9.20 62.16 6.76
C PRO A 9 -9.48 61.19 7.90
N GLY A 10 -10.71 60.66 7.93
CA GLY A 10 -11.12 59.66 8.92
C GLY A 10 -10.12 58.49 8.94
N SER A 11 -10.04 57.79 10.07
CA SER A 11 -9.20 56.60 10.18
C SER A 11 -9.45 55.66 8.99
N GLU A 12 -8.39 55.02 8.47
CA GLU A 12 -8.45 54.04 7.37
C GLU A 12 -9.67 53.09 7.44
N PRO A 13 -10.04 52.50 8.60
CA PRO A 13 -11.24 51.67 8.71
C PRO A 13 -12.56 52.41 8.44
N GLU A 14 -12.68 53.70 8.77
CA GLU A 14 -13.89 54.49 8.51
C GLU A 14 -14.03 54.85 7.03
N ILE A 15 -12.92 55.09 6.34
CA ILE A 15 -12.90 55.30 4.89
C ILE A 15 -13.29 54.00 4.17
N LEU A 16 -12.72 52.87 4.58
CA LEU A 16 -13.03 51.56 4.01
C LEU A 16 -14.50 51.16 4.24
N LYS A 17 -15.05 51.48 5.41
CA LYS A 17 -16.46 51.24 5.74
C LYS A 17 -17.41 52.04 4.85
N ARG A 18 -17.10 53.31 4.59
CA ARG A 18 -17.90 54.16 3.68
C ARG A 18 -17.79 53.73 2.23
N LEU A 19 -16.61 53.33 1.78
CA LEU A 19 -16.42 52.77 0.43
C LEU A 19 -17.21 51.47 0.26
N SER A 20 -17.14 50.56 1.24
CA SER A 20 -17.87 49.29 1.22
C SER A 20 -19.39 49.44 1.28
N ALA A 21 -19.89 50.53 1.87
CA ALA A 21 -21.33 50.83 1.93
C ALA A 21 -21.88 51.43 0.63
N GLY A 22 -21.05 52.13 -0.15
CA GLY A 22 -21.48 52.87 -1.34
C GLY A 22 -21.07 52.25 -2.68
N LEU A 23 -20.08 51.35 -2.69
CA LEU A 23 -19.52 50.75 -3.90
C LEU A 23 -19.49 49.23 -3.79
N SER A 24 -19.67 48.55 -4.92
CA SER A 24 -19.48 47.10 -4.99
C SER A 24 -18.00 46.73 -4.83
N LYS A 25 -17.73 45.49 -4.42
CA LYS A 25 -16.36 44.95 -4.31
C LYS A 25 -15.55 45.11 -5.60
N LYS A 26 -16.19 44.96 -6.77
CA LYS A 26 -15.56 45.13 -8.09
C LYS A 26 -15.19 46.59 -8.37
N GLU A 27 -16.03 47.54 -7.96
CA GLU A 27 -15.76 48.97 -8.13
C GLU A 27 -14.64 49.43 -7.19
N ILE A 28 -14.63 48.95 -5.95
CA ILE A 28 -13.54 49.21 -5.00
C ILE A 28 -12.20 48.67 -5.55
N GLN A 29 -12.19 47.45 -6.10
CA GLN A 29 -11.00 46.87 -6.74
C GLN A 29 -10.53 47.70 -7.95
N ARG A 30 -11.45 48.21 -8.78
CA ARG A 30 -11.10 49.08 -9.92
C ARG A 30 -10.54 50.42 -9.47
N VAL A 31 -11.11 51.03 -8.44
CA VAL A 31 -10.60 52.29 -7.86
C VAL A 31 -9.21 52.07 -7.28
N LEU A 32 -8.99 50.98 -6.55
CA LEU A 32 -7.67 50.62 -6.01
C LEU A 32 -6.65 50.39 -7.14
N ALA A 33 -7.01 49.63 -8.17
CA ALA A 33 -6.13 49.36 -9.30
C ALA A 33 -5.80 50.64 -10.10
N GLY A 34 -6.79 51.50 -10.32
CA GLY A 34 -6.60 52.80 -10.97
C GLY A 34 -5.75 53.78 -10.14
N ALA A 35 -5.95 53.79 -8.82
CA ALA A 35 -5.12 54.57 -7.91
C ALA A 35 -3.67 54.09 -7.93
N LEU A 36 -3.44 52.77 -7.83
CA LEU A 36 -2.09 52.18 -7.90
C LEU A 36 -1.40 52.45 -9.24
N SER A 37 -2.15 52.40 -10.36
CA SER A 37 -1.61 52.65 -11.71
C SER A 37 -1.30 54.12 -11.99
N SER A 38 -1.81 55.05 -11.17
CA SER A 38 -1.61 56.49 -11.33
C SER A 38 -0.56 57.08 -10.36
N LEU A 39 0.02 56.24 -9.49
CA LEU A 39 1.10 56.67 -8.59
C LEU A 39 2.41 56.85 -9.36
N ASP A 40 3.10 57.95 -9.08
CA ASP A 40 4.50 58.14 -9.46
C ASP A 40 5.44 57.35 -8.54
N ARG A 41 6.72 57.24 -8.89
CA ARG A 41 7.70 56.48 -8.08
C ARG A 41 7.74 56.94 -6.61
N ALA A 42 7.64 58.25 -6.36
CA ALA A 42 7.58 58.81 -5.02
C ALA A 42 6.26 58.49 -4.28
N GLY A 43 5.14 58.38 -5.00
CA GLY A 43 3.86 57.89 -4.48
C GLY A 43 3.90 56.42 -4.10
N VAL A 44 4.53 55.58 -4.92
CA VAL A 44 4.76 54.16 -4.62
C VAL A 44 5.62 54.02 -3.37
N ASP A 45 6.76 54.70 -3.26
CA ASP A 45 7.62 54.58 -2.08
C ASP A 45 6.93 55.03 -0.78
N ARG A 46 6.10 56.08 -0.83
CA ARG A 46 5.27 56.50 0.31
C ARG A 46 4.23 55.45 0.70
N LEU A 47 3.58 54.83 -0.29
CA LEU A 47 2.63 53.75 -0.04
C LEU A 47 3.32 52.54 0.59
N LEU A 48 4.49 52.15 0.08
CA LEU A 48 5.30 51.05 0.58
C LEU A 48 5.79 51.27 2.03
N GLN A 49 6.06 52.51 2.42
CA GLN A 49 6.36 52.86 3.81
C GLN A 49 5.14 52.76 4.74
N GLY A 50 3.93 52.97 4.21
CA GLY A 50 2.68 52.94 4.99
C GLY A 50 2.09 51.56 5.24
N VAL A 51 2.28 50.60 4.32
CA VAL A 51 1.65 49.27 4.38
C VAL A 51 2.46 48.20 5.13
N GLY A 52 3.61 48.57 5.69
CA GLY A 52 4.55 47.65 6.36
C GLY A 52 5.51 46.95 5.40
N SER A 53 6.67 46.50 5.91
CA SER A 53 7.77 45.99 5.09
C SER A 53 7.41 44.78 4.22
N ASP A 54 6.62 43.86 4.76
CA ASP A 54 6.29 42.59 4.11
C ASP A 54 5.24 42.79 3.00
N THR A 55 4.15 43.49 3.31
CA THR A 55 3.12 43.86 2.33
C THR A 55 3.69 44.79 1.26
N GLY A 56 4.59 45.71 1.66
CA GLY A 56 5.29 46.59 0.74
C GLY A 56 6.18 45.82 -0.23
N ALA A 57 6.95 44.83 0.24
CA ALA A 57 7.79 44.01 -0.65
C ALA A 57 6.97 43.25 -1.70
N VAL A 58 5.80 42.72 -1.33
CA VAL A 58 4.88 42.03 -2.25
C VAL A 58 4.27 43.03 -3.24
N LEU A 59 3.79 44.17 -2.75
CA LEU A 59 3.18 45.21 -3.60
C LEU A 59 4.20 45.78 -4.60
N ARG A 60 5.45 45.99 -4.18
CA ARG A 60 6.55 46.41 -5.06
C ARG A 60 6.75 45.39 -6.19
N ARG A 61 6.82 44.09 -5.89
CA ARG A 61 6.95 43.04 -6.91
C ARG A 61 5.76 42.97 -7.86
N ILE A 62 4.53 43.19 -7.36
CA ILE A 62 3.33 43.21 -8.21
C ILE A 62 3.35 44.40 -9.17
N LEU A 63 3.79 45.58 -8.70
CA LEU A 63 3.88 46.80 -9.50
C LEU A 63 5.06 46.79 -10.48
N GLU A 64 6.14 46.07 -10.17
CA GLU A 64 7.33 45.91 -11.03
C GLU A 64 7.23 44.72 -12.00
N ALA A 65 6.24 43.83 -11.83
CA ALA A 65 6.04 42.66 -12.67
C ALA A 65 5.40 43.01 -14.02
N ASP A 66 6.11 43.79 -14.84
CA ASP A 66 5.77 43.95 -16.26
C ASP A 66 6.06 42.61 -17.00
N ASN A 67 5.01 41.86 -17.30
CA ASN A 67 4.99 40.64 -18.14
C ASN A 67 5.53 39.31 -17.56
N ALA A 68 5.69 39.16 -16.24
CA ALA A 68 6.03 37.84 -15.68
C ALA A 68 4.80 36.91 -15.64
N LYS A 69 4.86 35.75 -16.32
CA LYS A 69 3.83 34.69 -16.28
C LYS A 69 3.69 33.99 -14.91
N GLN A 70 4.48 34.38 -13.91
CA GLN A 70 4.47 33.76 -12.59
C GLN A 70 3.62 34.58 -11.62
N PRO A 71 2.71 33.95 -10.87
CA PRO A 71 1.93 34.63 -9.85
C PRO A 71 2.86 35.21 -8.76
N PRO A 72 2.53 36.37 -8.19
CA PRO A 72 3.34 37.00 -7.15
C PRO A 72 3.44 36.10 -5.91
N VAL A 73 4.62 36.07 -5.29
CA VAL A 73 4.84 35.34 -4.03
C VAL A 73 3.95 35.96 -2.93
N PRO A 74 3.07 35.19 -2.28
CA PRO A 74 2.14 35.72 -1.29
C PRO A 74 2.86 36.30 -0.07
N GLY A 75 2.33 37.37 0.51
CA GLY A 75 2.83 37.94 1.77
C GLY A 75 2.54 37.02 2.96
N LYS A 76 3.20 37.26 4.10
CA LYS A 76 3.09 36.44 5.32
C LYS A 76 1.64 36.25 5.77
N ALA A 77 0.87 37.35 5.82
CA ALA A 77 -0.54 37.33 6.20
C ALA A 77 -1.38 36.44 5.27
N LYS A 78 -1.08 36.43 3.97
CA LYS A 78 -1.79 35.59 3.00
C LYS A 78 -1.42 34.11 3.15
N VAL A 79 -0.17 33.80 3.49
CA VAL A 79 0.25 32.43 3.78
C VAL A 79 -0.43 31.91 5.05
N LYS A 80 -0.52 32.73 6.11
CA LYS A 80 -1.25 32.35 7.33
C LYS A 80 -2.75 32.15 7.06
N GLU A 81 -3.39 33.05 6.30
CA GLU A 81 -4.81 32.88 5.89
C GLU A 81 -5.05 31.56 5.13
N GLU A 82 -4.17 31.20 4.17
CA GLU A 82 -4.32 29.95 3.42
C GLU A 82 -3.97 28.71 4.25
N TRP A 83 -3.10 28.85 5.25
CA TRP A 83 -2.81 27.80 6.23
C TRP A 83 -4.00 27.54 7.14
N ASP A 84 -4.59 28.61 7.69
CA ASP A 84 -5.77 28.54 8.55
C ASP A 84 -6.95 27.96 7.80
N ARG A 85 -7.20 28.40 6.55
CA ARG A 85 -8.24 27.81 5.70
C ARG A 85 -8.01 26.32 5.44
N ALA A 86 -6.77 25.89 5.25
CA ALA A 86 -6.50 24.47 5.04
C ALA A 86 -6.84 23.64 6.29
N TRP A 87 -6.60 24.17 7.49
CA TRP A 87 -7.03 23.54 8.74
C TRP A 87 -8.54 23.59 8.94
N GLU A 88 -9.20 24.69 8.61
CA GLU A 88 -10.68 24.76 8.60
C GLU A 88 -11.27 23.67 7.69
N ASP A 89 -10.71 23.50 6.48
CA ASP A 89 -11.14 22.44 5.56
C ASP A 89 -10.86 21.04 6.15
N TRP A 90 -9.71 20.85 6.80
CA TRP A 90 -9.32 19.59 7.45
C TRP A 90 -10.29 19.24 8.58
N ASP A 91 -10.49 20.16 9.52
CA ASP A 91 -11.36 19.98 10.68
C ASP A 91 -12.81 19.74 10.25
N ALA A 92 -13.26 20.37 9.15
CA ALA A 92 -14.57 20.09 8.57
C ALA A 92 -14.70 18.65 8.04
N ARG A 93 -13.62 18.01 7.55
CA ARG A 93 -13.64 16.58 7.18
C ARG A 93 -13.63 15.68 8.41
N ILE A 94 -12.88 16.05 9.45
CA ILE A 94 -12.86 15.29 10.71
C ILE A 94 -14.23 15.36 11.40
N ALA A 95 -14.85 16.54 11.47
CA ALA A 95 -16.18 16.71 12.05
C ALA A 95 -17.24 15.86 11.32
N GLU A 96 -17.17 15.80 9.99
CA GLU A 96 -18.04 14.93 9.18
C GLU A 96 -17.76 13.43 9.46
N ALA A 97 -16.50 13.05 9.68
CA ALA A 97 -16.14 11.69 10.10
C ALA A 97 -16.60 11.32 11.52
N CYS A 98 -16.90 12.32 12.35
CA CYS A 98 -17.49 12.11 13.67
C CYS A 98 -19.02 11.96 13.62
N ASP A 99 -19.66 12.22 12.48
CA ASP A 99 -21.11 12.08 12.32
C ASP A 99 -21.48 10.64 11.92
N SER A 100 -22.28 9.98 12.77
CA SER A 100 -22.78 8.62 12.53
C SER A 100 -23.78 8.52 11.36
N GLU A 101 -24.29 9.65 10.88
CA GLU A 101 -25.13 9.74 9.67
C GLU A 101 -24.40 10.49 8.53
N GLY A 102 -23.10 10.76 8.71
CA GLY A 102 -22.28 11.54 7.79
C GLY A 102 -21.87 10.79 6.52
N GLU A 103 -21.20 11.51 5.62
CA GLU A 103 -20.79 11.02 4.29
C GLU A 103 -19.87 9.79 4.32
N TYR A 104 -19.24 9.50 5.45
CA TYR A 104 -18.30 8.39 5.63
C TYR A 104 -18.92 7.13 6.24
N VAL A 105 -20.21 7.16 6.57
CA VAL A 105 -20.94 5.98 7.04
C VAL A 105 -21.68 5.35 5.87
N ILE A 106 -21.25 4.13 5.52
CA ILE A 106 -21.77 3.41 4.36
C ILE A 106 -22.77 2.36 4.82
N GLN A 107 -23.92 2.36 4.15
CA GLN A 107 -24.91 1.29 4.23
C GLN A 107 -25.27 0.87 2.80
N GLU A 108 -24.65 -0.21 2.29
CA GLU A 108 -24.90 -0.67 0.90
C GLU A 108 -26.35 -1.15 0.74
N HIS A 109 -26.89 -1.84 1.75
CA HIS A 109 -28.27 -2.27 1.78
C HIS A 109 -28.96 -1.89 3.09
N HIS A 110 -30.23 -1.48 3.01
CA HIS A 110 -31.06 -1.07 4.16
C HIS A 110 -31.23 -2.13 5.27
N TRP A 111 -30.82 -3.38 5.05
CA TRP A 111 -30.88 -4.48 6.01
C TRP A 111 -29.51 -4.80 6.64
N GLU A 112 -28.44 -4.21 6.13
CA GLU A 112 -27.09 -4.34 6.67
C GLU A 112 -26.86 -3.28 7.74
N GLU A 113 -26.04 -3.61 8.74
CA GLU A 113 -25.59 -2.62 9.72
C GLU A 113 -24.63 -1.64 9.01
N PRO A 114 -24.83 -0.32 9.15
CA PRO A 114 -23.92 0.65 8.58
C PRO A 114 -22.53 0.51 9.19
N TYR A 115 -21.50 0.75 8.38
CA TYR A 115 -20.10 0.72 8.80
C TYR A 115 -19.38 2.00 8.40
N PHE A 116 -18.38 2.37 9.17
CA PHE A 116 -17.55 3.53 8.88
C PHE A 116 -16.46 3.18 7.86
N ASP A 117 -16.27 4.02 6.84
CA ASP A 117 -15.21 3.88 5.84
C ASP A 117 -14.04 4.83 6.15
N PRO A 118 -12.99 4.38 6.87
CA PRO A 118 -11.84 5.22 7.18
C PRO A 118 -11.04 5.61 5.92
N LEU A 119 -11.11 4.83 4.84
CA LEU A 119 -10.33 5.09 3.62
C LEU A 119 -10.84 6.31 2.88
N SER A 120 -12.16 6.53 2.87
CA SER A 120 -12.77 7.73 2.28
C SER A 120 -12.34 8.99 3.02
N VAL A 121 -12.26 8.96 4.36
CA VAL A 121 -11.72 10.08 5.14
C VAL A 121 -10.26 10.35 4.76
N THR A 122 -9.43 9.31 4.71
CA THR A 122 -8.04 9.45 4.26
C THR A 122 -7.96 10.06 2.86
N HIS A 123 -8.82 9.64 1.94
CA HIS A 123 -8.85 10.15 0.57
C HIS A 123 -9.12 11.65 0.50
N ASP A 124 -10.04 12.16 1.31
CA ASP A 124 -10.42 13.57 1.34
C ASP A 124 -9.42 14.46 2.07
N LEU A 125 -8.70 13.91 3.06
CA LEU A 125 -7.63 14.61 3.77
C LEU A 125 -6.37 14.81 2.90
N GLU A 126 -6.10 13.92 1.93
CA GLU A 126 -4.87 13.97 1.12
C GLU A 126 -4.75 15.23 0.24
N PRO A 127 -5.77 15.69 -0.51
CA PRO A 127 -5.72 16.96 -1.22
C PRO A 127 -5.49 18.18 -0.32
N ILE A 128 -6.03 18.14 0.91
CA ILE A 128 -5.86 19.21 1.91
C ILE A 128 -4.41 19.20 2.42
N ALA A 129 -3.89 18.02 2.78
CA ALA A 129 -2.49 17.84 3.16
C ALA A 129 -1.53 18.29 2.05
N ALA A 130 -1.83 18.00 0.78
CA ALA A 130 -1.03 18.44 -0.35
C ALA A 130 -0.99 19.98 -0.49
N ARG A 131 -2.06 20.69 -0.10
CA ARG A 131 -2.08 22.16 0.00
C ARG A 131 -1.23 22.62 1.19
N MET A 132 -1.42 22.03 2.36
CA MET A 132 -0.65 22.34 3.57
C MET A 132 0.86 22.18 3.33
N ARG A 133 1.27 21.09 2.68
CA ARG A 133 2.67 20.78 2.35
C ARG A 133 3.37 21.89 1.59
N LYS A 134 2.67 22.58 0.68
CA LYS A 134 3.22 23.69 -0.10
C LYS A 134 3.45 24.94 0.76
N LEU A 135 2.65 25.12 1.81
CA LEU A 135 2.72 26.27 2.72
C LEU A 135 3.72 26.02 3.87
N LEU A 136 3.85 24.76 4.29
CA LEU A 136 4.58 24.32 5.48
C LEU A 136 5.99 24.93 5.62
N PRO A 137 6.87 24.93 4.59
CA PRO A 137 8.20 25.51 4.74
C PRO A 137 8.16 26.98 5.18
N ARG A 138 7.26 27.78 4.58
CA ARG A 138 7.12 29.20 4.91
C ARG A 138 6.44 29.43 6.25
N VAL A 139 5.38 28.68 6.56
CA VAL A 139 4.70 28.75 7.86
C VAL A 139 5.69 28.49 8.99
N PHE A 140 6.55 27.50 8.82
CA PHE A 140 7.56 27.13 9.81
C PHE A 140 8.72 28.15 9.91
N GLU A 141 9.28 28.57 8.77
CA GLU A 141 10.43 29.50 8.72
C GLU A 141 10.05 30.91 9.18
N GLU A 142 8.86 31.38 8.82
CA GLU A 142 8.33 32.68 9.22
C GLU A 142 7.65 32.64 10.59
N ASN A 143 7.61 31.47 11.25
CA ASN A 143 7.04 31.24 12.58
C ASN A 143 5.59 31.75 12.69
N LEU A 144 4.77 31.45 11.68
CA LEU A 144 3.38 31.92 11.59
C LEU A 144 2.42 31.15 12.52
N ASP A 145 2.87 29.99 13.01
CA ASP A 145 2.11 29.15 13.94
C ASP A 145 3.05 28.48 14.97
N PRO A 146 3.48 29.19 16.02
CA PRO A 146 4.54 28.73 16.92
C PRO A 146 4.11 27.61 17.86
N ASP A 147 2.84 27.54 18.22
CA ASP A 147 2.30 26.61 19.21
C ASP A 147 1.71 25.35 18.57
N PHE A 148 1.69 25.28 17.23
CA PHE A 148 1.10 24.17 16.49
C PHE A 148 1.94 22.89 16.55
N SER A 149 1.27 21.77 16.80
CA SER A 149 1.82 20.42 16.84
C SER A 149 0.98 19.52 15.92
N PHE A 150 1.59 19.03 14.85
CA PHE A 150 0.89 18.18 13.88
C PHE A 150 0.60 16.81 14.50
N ALA A 151 1.52 16.31 15.33
CA ALA A 151 1.32 15.06 16.05
C ALA A 151 0.14 15.13 17.03
N GLU A 152 0.00 16.22 17.78
CA GLU A 152 -1.13 16.40 18.71
C GLU A 152 -2.45 16.53 17.95
N ALA A 153 -2.48 17.29 16.85
CA ALA A 153 -3.67 17.41 16.01
C ALA A 153 -4.14 16.05 15.47
N VAL A 154 -3.23 15.21 14.96
CA VAL A 154 -3.56 13.86 14.49
C VAL A 154 -4.07 12.97 15.64
N GLN A 155 -3.46 13.05 16.82
CA GLN A 155 -3.91 12.29 17.99
C GLN A 155 -5.30 12.72 18.45
N GLU A 156 -5.61 14.01 18.40
CA GLU A 156 -6.94 14.53 18.71
C GLU A 156 -7.97 14.01 17.71
N ASN A 157 -7.69 14.12 16.41
CA ASN A 157 -8.61 13.66 15.36
C ASN A 157 -8.95 12.17 15.50
N VAL A 158 -7.95 11.33 15.78
CA VAL A 158 -8.18 9.89 16.04
C VAL A 158 -9.05 9.67 17.27
N ARG A 159 -8.80 10.41 18.35
CA ARG A 159 -9.60 10.31 19.58
C ARG A 159 -11.03 10.81 19.36
N GLU A 160 -11.19 11.88 18.61
CA GLU A 160 -12.49 12.49 18.33
C GLU A 160 -13.37 11.55 17.51
N ILE A 161 -12.84 11.01 16.39
CA ILE A 161 -13.53 10.01 15.57
C ILE A 161 -13.89 8.78 16.43
N GLY A 162 -12.93 8.25 17.19
CA GLY A 162 -13.13 7.03 17.97
C GLY A 162 -14.07 7.18 19.16
N SER A 163 -14.32 8.41 19.63
CA SER A 163 -15.25 8.68 20.74
C SER A 163 -16.64 9.15 20.28
N SER A 164 -16.76 9.61 19.03
CA SER A 164 -18.01 10.10 18.46
C SER A 164 -18.84 9.00 17.82
N LEU A 165 -18.18 7.97 17.28
CA LEU A 165 -18.85 6.83 16.65
C LEU A 165 -19.29 5.78 17.67
N PRO A 166 -20.41 5.08 17.44
CA PRO A 166 -20.82 3.93 18.26
C PRO A 166 -19.77 2.81 18.29
N ASP A 167 -19.69 2.06 19.38
CA ASP A 167 -18.72 0.96 19.57
C ASP A 167 -18.71 -0.08 18.43
N TYR A 168 -19.86 -0.34 17.79
CA TYR A 168 -19.96 -1.30 16.69
C TYR A 168 -19.41 -0.76 15.36
N MET A 169 -19.27 0.57 15.24
CA MET A 169 -18.65 1.29 14.12
C MET A 169 -17.21 1.71 14.41
N ASP A 170 -16.64 1.35 15.56
CA ASP A 170 -15.29 1.76 15.96
C ASP A 170 -14.26 1.34 14.89
N PRO A 171 -13.72 2.29 14.10
CA PRO A 171 -12.81 1.94 13.02
C PRO A 171 -11.47 1.41 13.56
N PHE A 172 -11.13 1.72 14.81
CA PHE A 172 -9.86 1.37 15.43
C PHE A 172 -9.84 -0.05 16.00
N GLY A 173 -11.00 -0.72 16.05
CA GLY A 173 -11.13 -2.12 16.47
C GLY A 173 -10.71 -3.12 15.39
N ASN A 174 -10.94 -2.80 14.10
CA ASN A 174 -10.80 -3.76 12.99
C ASN A 174 -9.90 -3.28 11.84
N GLU A 175 -10.04 -2.04 11.37
CA GLU A 175 -9.42 -1.55 10.12
C GLU A 175 -8.34 -0.49 10.34
N GLY A 176 -8.46 0.30 11.41
CA GLY A 176 -7.62 1.44 11.71
C GLY A 176 -7.93 2.67 10.85
N PHE A 177 -7.36 3.81 11.24
CA PHE A 177 -7.34 5.07 10.52
C PHE A 177 -5.92 5.32 9.99
N GLY A 178 -5.75 5.17 8.67
CA GLY A 178 -4.47 5.43 8.02
C GLY A 178 -4.34 6.88 7.56
N LEU A 179 -3.21 7.54 7.84
CA LEU A 179 -2.82 8.74 7.12
C LEU A 179 -2.27 8.37 5.75
N GLY A 180 -2.69 9.11 4.72
CA GLY A 180 -2.13 8.96 3.38
C GLY A 180 -0.71 9.56 3.28
N PRO A 181 -0.07 9.45 2.11
CA PRO A 181 1.31 9.87 1.90
C PRO A 181 1.53 11.37 2.10
N GLU A 182 0.62 12.24 1.66
CA GLU A 182 0.76 13.69 1.82
C GLU A 182 0.56 14.12 3.27
N ALA A 183 -0.45 13.56 3.96
CA ALA A 183 -0.68 13.82 5.38
C ALA A 183 0.49 13.33 6.24
N THR A 184 1.00 12.13 5.95
CA THR A 184 2.17 11.57 6.63
C THR A 184 3.43 12.40 6.35
N ASP A 185 3.65 12.87 5.11
CA ASP A 185 4.76 13.76 4.78
C ASP A 185 4.66 15.11 5.49
N CYS A 186 3.46 15.69 5.65
CA CYS A 186 3.23 16.91 6.42
C CYS A 186 3.57 16.74 7.91
N LEU A 187 3.06 15.67 8.53
CA LEU A 187 3.40 15.29 9.89
C LEU A 187 4.92 15.18 10.07
N ILE A 188 5.58 14.40 9.20
CA ILE A 188 7.01 14.18 9.27
C ILE A 188 7.79 15.48 9.07
N ASP A 189 7.47 16.31 8.07
CA ASP A 189 8.22 17.55 7.80
C ASP A 189 8.07 18.56 8.94
N TRP A 190 6.86 18.75 9.47
CA TRP A 190 6.63 19.65 10.60
C TRP A 190 7.40 19.20 11.85
N GLU A 191 7.16 17.95 12.28
CA GLU A 191 7.74 17.41 13.51
C GLU A 191 9.26 17.27 13.39
N TRP A 192 9.78 16.92 12.21
CA TRP A 192 11.23 16.85 11.98
C TRP A 192 11.89 18.22 12.08
N ARG A 193 11.27 19.28 11.54
CA ARG A 193 11.78 20.64 11.67
C ARG A 193 11.78 21.10 13.13
N LEU A 194 10.75 20.78 13.91
CA LEU A 194 10.72 21.01 15.36
C LEU A 194 11.84 20.22 16.08
N ALA A 195 12.01 18.94 15.75
CA ALA A 195 13.04 18.08 16.30
C ALA A 195 14.45 18.61 16.03
N ARG A 196 14.69 19.15 14.82
CA ARG A 196 15.97 19.80 14.46
C ARG A 196 16.23 21.07 15.26
N ARG A 197 15.21 21.91 15.53
CA ARG A 197 15.36 23.06 16.45
C ARG A 197 15.75 22.60 17.87
N LYS A 198 15.20 21.46 18.30
CA LYS A 198 15.52 20.81 19.60
C LYS A 198 16.80 19.96 19.59
N LYS A 199 17.55 19.94 18.47
CA LYS A 199 18.78 19.14 18.27
C LYS A 199 18.61 17.64 18.56
N MET A 200 17.43 17.11 18.25
CA MET A 200 17.17 15.67 18.38
C MET A 200 17.95 14.87 17.33
N THR A 201 18.33 13.65 17.68
CA THR A 201 18.94 12.71 16.73
C THR A 201 17.90 12.08 15.82
N GLY A 202 18.35 11.44 14.74
CA GLY A 202 17.46 10.73 13.81
C GLY A 202 16.68 9.61 14.50
N PHE A 203 17.33 8.86 15.39
CA PHE A 203 16.67 7.83 16.18
C PHE A 203 15.63 8.40 17.12
N GLN A 204 15.95 9.46 17.89
CA GLN A 204 14.99 10.05 18.83
C GLN A 204 13.69 10.50 18.15
N PHE A 205 13.80 11.00 16.91
CA PHE A 205 12.64 11.36 16.12
C PHE A 205 11.84 10.14 15.64
N VAL A 206 12.53 9.14 15.08
CA VAL A 206 11.91 7.88 14.62
C VAL A 206 11.23 7.12 15.78
N ASP A 207 11.85 7.12 16.95
CA ASP A 207 11.31 6.56 18.19
C ASP A 207 9.99 7.23 18.57
N ARG A 208 9.90 8.56 18.49
CA ARG A 208 8.65 9.30 18.71
C ARG A 208 7.57 9.01 17.67
N LEU A 209 7.93 8.85 16.40
CA LEU A 209 6.97 8.46 15.36
C LEU A 209 6.43 7.04 15.60
N CYS A 210 7.30 6.11 15.99
CA CYS A 210 6.88 4.76 16.37
C CYS A 210 6.00 4.77 17.64
N GLU A 211 6.33 5.60 18.63
CA GLU A 211 5.50 5.81 19.82
C GLU A 211 4.14 6.42 19.46
N LEU A 212 4.09 7.40 18.56
CA LEU A 212 2.85 8.01 18.07
C LEU A 212 1.93 6.97 17.43
N GLU A 213 2.43 6.17 16.50
CA GLU A 213 1.64 5.14 15.79
C GLU A 213 1.15 4.04 16.75
N ILE A 214 1.99 3.59 17.69
CA ILE A 214 1.61 2.50 18.61
C ILE A 214 0.72 2.99 19.77
N SER A 215 0.94 4.20 20.28
CA SER A 215 0.12 4.77 21.37
C SER A 215 -1.26 5.21 20.90
N THR A 216 -1.36 5.63 19.64
CA THR A 216 -2.61 6.05 19.01
C THR A 216 -3.22 4.83 18.33
N LYS A 217 -3.95 4.02 19.12
CA LYS A 217 -4.50 2.73 18.66
C LYS A 217 -5.24 2.89 17.34
N GLY A 218 -4.79 2.16 16.33
CA GLY A 218 -5.36 2.16 14.99
C GLY A 218 -4.92 3.30 14.09
N LEU A 219 -4.03 4.21 14.51
CA LEU A 219 -3.35 5.12 13.59
C LEU A 219 -2.35 4.33 12.73
N GLY A 220 -2.47 4.43 11.40
CA GLY A 220 -1.47 3.94 10.46
C GLY A 220 -0.75 5.09 9.77
N LEU A 221 0.58 5.07 9.72
CA LEU A 221 1.36 6.02 8.91
C LEU A 221 1.62 5.43 7.51
N ASP A 222 1.64 6.27 6.47
CA ASP A 222 1.95 5.78 5.12
C ASP A 222 3.36 5.17 5.06
N GLU A 223 3.43 3.88 4.71
CA GLU A 223 4.67 3.12 4.77
C GLU A 223 5.76 3.72 3.87
N LYS A 224 5.35 4.25 2.71
CA LYS A 224 6.28 4.77 1.71
C LYS A 224 6.83 6.12 2.15
N ALA A 225 6.02 6.99 2.76
CA ALA A 225 6.42 8.28 3.29
C ALA A 225 7.43 8.10 4.44
N VAL A 226 7.11 7.26 5.43
CA VAL A 226 8.04 6.97 6.55
C VAL A 226 9.35 6.35 6.02
N ALA A 227 9.26 5.36 5.13
CA ALA A 227 10.45 4.75 4.55
C ALA A 227 11.27 5.73 3.69
N ARG A 228 10.64 6.70 3.01
CA ARG A 228 11.32 7.73 2.21
C ARG A 228 12.09 8.68 3.13
N PHE A 229 11.49 9.08 4.25
CA PHE A 229 12.15 9.90 5.27
C PHE A 229 13.42 9.22 5.78
N VAL A 230 13.32 7.97 6.27
CA VAL A 230 14.48 7.24 6.82
C VAL A 230 15.57 7.03 5.76
N ARG A 231 15.19 6.75 4.50
CA ARG A 231 16.15 6.66 3.39
C ARG A 231 16.84 7.98 3.07
N GLY A 232 16.16 9.11 3.30
CA GLY A 232 16.67 10.46 3.09
C GLY A 232 17.63 10.96 4.18
N LEU A 233 17.75 10.25 5.31
CA LEU A 233 18.75 10.56 6.34
C LEU A 233 20.17 10.37 5.80
N ASN A 234 21.14 11.08 6.37
CA ASN A 234 22.56 10.84 6.11
C ASN A 234 23.01 9.50 6.72
N GLU A 235 24.21 9.02 6.36
CA GLU A 235 24.69 7.73 6.85
C GLU A 235 24.83 7.67 8.37
N GLU A 236 25.24 8.77 9.02
CA GLU A 236 25.27 8.88 10.48
C GLU A 236 23.88 8.72 11.10
N GLY A 237 22.87 9.39 10.53
CA GLY A 237 21.47 9.29 10.98
C GLY A 237 20.90 7.89 10.78
N LYS A 238 21.22 7.22 9.66
CA LYS A 238 20.80 5.82 9.44
C LYS A 238 21.45 4.87 10.45
N GLN A 239 22.73 5.06 10.76
CA GLN A 239 23.43 4.26 11.76
C GLN A 239 22.88 4.52 13.18
N ASP A 240 22.56 5.77 13.50
CA ASP A 240 21.91 6.15 14.76
C ASP A 240 20.55 5.44 14.91
N VAL A 241 19.70 5.52 13.89
CA VAL A 241 18.40 4.83 13.85
C VAL A 241 18.57 3.32 14.01
N LEU A 242 19.49 2.70 13.26
CA LEU A 242 19.73 1.25 13.36
C LEU A 242 20.13 0.83 14.78
N LYS A 243 21.13 1.51 15.37
CA LYS A 243 21.62 1.21 16.72
C LYS A 243 20.52 1.42 17.77
N GLY A 244 19.75 2.49 17.63
CA GLY A 244 18.65 2.78 18.55
C GLY A 244 17.56 1.72 18.51
N ILE A 245 17.14 1.29 17.32
CA ILE A 245 16.17 0.19 17.15
C ILE A 245 16.72 -1.10 17.77
N GLN A 246 17.98 -1.44 17.49
CA GLN A 246 18.62 -2.63 18.07
C GLN A 246 18.63 -2.59 19.61
N ALA A 247 18.90 -1.43 20.21
CA ALA A 247 18.92 -1.25 21.66
C ALA A 247 17.52 -1.36 22.30
N LYS A 248 16.46 -0.92 21.59
CA LYS A 248 15.08 -0.94 22.10
C LYS A 248 14.21 -2.09 21.60
N ARG A 249 14.74 -3.02 20.80
CA ARG A 249 13.94 -4.07 20.11
C ARG A 249 13.04 -4.92 21.01
N GLU A 250 13.43 -5.14 22.27
CA GLU A 250 12.66 -5.95 23.24
C GLU A 250 11.69 -5.10 24.09
N GLN A 251 11.74 -3.78 23.94
CA GLN A 251 10.95 -2.81 24.69
C GLN A 251 9.76 -2.34 23.85
N ASN A 252 8.65 -1.99 24.49
CA ASN A 252 7.57 -1.28 23.81
C ASN A 252 8.01 0.17 23.53
N PRO A 253 7.64 0.76 22.38
CA PRO A 253 6.74 0.24 21.33
C PRO A 253 7.40 -0.71 20.31
N TRP A 254 8.75 -0.75 20.24
CA TRP A 254 9.50 -1.45 19.20
C TRP A 254 9.24 -2.96 19.11
N LYS A 255 9.03 -3.64 20.25
CA LYS A 255 8.68 -5.06 20.26
C LYS A 255 7.40 -5.35 19.48
N GLN A 256 6.38 -4.51 19.64
CA GLN A 256 5.12 -4.60 18.90
C GLN A 256 5.33 -4.20 17.43
N ALA A 257 6.00 -3.08 17.18
CA ALA A 257 6.27 -2.57 15.84
C ALA A 257 7.07 -3.55 14.98
N LEU A 258 7.99 -4.32 15.56
CA LEU A 258 8.81 -5.30 14.85
C LEU A 258 8.18 -6.71 14.80
N SER A 259 7.04 -6.95 15.43
CA SER A 259 6.44 -8.28 15.56
C SER A 259 5.93 -8.84 14.23
N SER A 260 5.41 -7.97 13.36
CA SER A 260 4.86 -8.30 12.05
C SER A 260 5.88 -8.05 10.93
N ALA A 261 6.00 -9.02 10.02
CA ALA A 261 6.79 -8.89 8.79
C ALA A 261 6.22 -7.84 7.84
N HIS A 262 4.93 -7.50 7.98
CA HIS A 262 4.26 -6.50 7.15
C HIS A 262 4.28 -5.10 7.77
N SER A 263 4.79 -4.95 9.00
CA SER A 263 4.92 -3.63 9.62
C SER A 263 5.93 -2.75 8.89
N VAL A 264 5.57 -1.48 8.72
CA VAL A 264 6.45 -0.42 8.19
C VAL A 264 7.79 -0.40 8.91
N TRP A 265 7.75 -0.46 10.25
CA TRP A 265 8.94 -0.40 11.09
C TRP A 265 9.85 -1.62 10.89
N PHE A 266 9.28 -2.80 10.69
CA PHE A 266 10.08 -3.98 10.36
C PHE A 266 10.72 -3.85 8.97
N GLN A 267 9.99 -3.36 7.97
CA GLN A 267 10.52 -3.15 6.63
C GLN A 267 11.69 -2.15 6.63
N ILE A 268 11.54 -1.03 7.35
CA ILE A 268 12.60 -0.02 7.54
C ILE A 268 13.80 -0.64 8.25
N TYR A 269 13.59 -1.32 9.37
CA TYR A 269 14.66 -1.96 10.13
C TYR A 269 15.41 -3.01 9.29
N LYS A 270 14.67 -3.84 8.56
CA LYS A 270 15.23 -4.83 7.63
C LYS A 270 16.11 -4.17 6.56
N ASP A 271 15.66 -3.07 5.97
CA ASP A 271 16.42 -2.36 4.93
C ASP A 271 17.68 -1.68 5.49
N LEU A 272 17.62 -1.14 6.71
CA LEU A 272 18.79 -0.62 7.43
C LEU A 272 19.82 -1.72 7.72
N CYS A 273 19.37 -2.87 8.26
CA CYS A 273 20.25 -4.02 8.47
C CYS A 273 20.86 -4.51 7.16
N ARG A 274 20.10 -4.54 6.06
CA ARG A 274 20.62 -4.97 4.75
C ARG A 274 21.83 -4.15 4.29
N GLY A 275 21.83 -2.84 4.57
CA GLY A 275 22.92 -1.94 4.19
C GLY A 275 24.11 -1.96 5.14
N GLN A 276 23.88 -2.14 6.46
CA GLN A 276 24.87 -1.87 7.49
C GLN A 276 25.23 -3.08 8.37
N ASP A 277 24.34 -4.07 8.52
CA ASP A 277 24.50 -5.24 9.38
C ASP A 277 23.91 -6.51 8.73
N ARG A 278 24.71 -7.14 7.87
CA ARG A 278 24.31 -8.33 7.12
C ARG A 278 23.94 -9.52 8.01
N PRO A 279 24.69 -9.86 9.09
CA PRO A 279 24.28 -10.91 10.02
C PRO A 279 22.90 -10.67 10.63
N ALA A 280 22.64 -9.48 11.18
CA ALA A 280 21.34 -9.16 11.76
C ALA A 280 20.22 -9.19 10.71
N TYR A 281 20.50 -8.73 9.48
CA TYR A 281 19.54 -8.80 8.38
C TYR A 281 19.08 -10.25 8.11
N LEU A 282 20.02 -11.18 8.00
CA LEU A 282 19.73 -12.59 7.71
C LEU A 282 18.99 -13.27 8.87
N GLU A 283 19.39 -12.98 10.11
CA GLU A 283 18.71 -13.48 11.32
C GLU A 283 17.25 -13.00 11.37
N ASN A 284 17.02 -11.71 11.14
CA ASN A 284 15.68 -11.13 11.15
C ASN A 284 14.79 -11.65 10.03
N CYS A 285 15.36 -11.87 8.84
CA CYS A 285 14.67 -12.54 7.74
C CYS A 285 14.28 -13.96 8.14
N ARG A 286 15.22 -14.74 8.68
CA ARG A 286 14.99 -16.15 9.08
C ARG A 286 13.89 -16.28 10.13
N ALA A 287 13.86 -15.39 11.12
CA ALA A 287 12.88 -15.42 12.20
C ALA A 287 11.42 -15.20 11.74
N ARG A 288 11.20 -14.59 10.57
CA ARG A 288 9.87 -14.17 10.09
C ARG A 288 9.42 -14.85 8.80
N ILE A 289 10.11 -15.90 8.37
CA ILE A 289 9.73 -16.69 7.18
C ILE A 289 8.31 -17.25 7.29
N SER A 290 7.83 -17.55 8.50
CA SER A 290 6.45 -18.02 8.71
C SER A 290 5.39 -17.01 8.31
N GLN A 291 5.70 -15.71 8.45
CA GLN A 291 4.79 -14.61 8.13
C GLN A 291 4.92 -14.16 6.67
N ASP A 292 6.16 -14.05 6.17
CA ASP A 292 6.45 -13.74 4.77
C ASP A 292 7.53 -14.70 4.23
N TRP A 293 7.10 -15.64 3.40
CA TRP A 293 7.95 -16.62 2.75
C TRP A 293 9.06 -15.99 1.90
N ALA A 294 8.86 -14.78 1.36
CA ALA A 294 9.84 -14.14 0.50
C ALA A 294 11.12 -13.75 1.27
N LEU A 295 11.03 -13.63 2.60
CA LEU A 295 12.17 -13.42 3.49
C LEU A 295 13.13 -14.63 3.54
N ALA A 296 12.73 -15.80 3.05
CA ALA A 296 13.62 -16.94 2.94
C ALA A 296 14.69 -16.74 1.86
N LEU A 297 14.39 -16.02 0.77
CA LEU A 297 15.27 -15.92 -0.40
C LEU A 297 16.66 -15.32 -0.09
N PRO A 298 16.78 -14.21 0.67
CA PRO A 298 18.09 -13.68 1.04
C PRO A 298 18.91 -14.66 1.90
N VAL A 299 18.25 -15.39 2.81
CA VAL A 299 18.89 -16.36 3.71
C VAL A 299 19.36 -17.57 2.93
N ILE A 300 18.51 -18.11 2.04
CA ILE A 300 18.84 -19.22 1.15
C ILE A 300 20.04 -18.88 0.27
N LYS A 301 20.07 -17.68 -0.35
CA LYS A 301 21.19 -17.25 -1.19
C LYS A 301 22.50 -17.14 -0.40
N ASP A 302 22.45 -16.75 0.87
CA ASP A 302 23.63 -16.74 1.73
C ASP A 302 24.12 -18.15 2.08
N LEU A 303 23.18 -19.07 2.37
CA LEU A 303 23.49 -20.48 2.64
C LEU A 303 24.03 -21.23 1.41
N GLU A 304 23.50 -20.94 0.21
CA GLU A 304 24.03 -21.45 -1.06
C GLU A 304 25.51 -21.05 -1.24
N ARG A 305 25.86 -19.79 -0.96
CA ARG A 305 27.26 -19.32 -1.04
C ARG A 305 28.19 -20.02 -0.06
N ARG A 306 27.65 -20.49 1.07
CA ARG A 306 28.39 -21.25 2.10
C ARG A 306 28.33 -22.76 1.87
N SER A 307 27.76 -23.23 0.75
CA SER A 307 27.57 -24.64 0.42
C SER A 307 26.83 -25.45 1.49
N LYS A 308 25.96 -24.80 2.27
CA LYS A 308 25.16 -25.44 3.32
C LYS A 308 23.86 -26.01 2.77
N HIS A 309 23.97 -26.97 1.85
CA HIS A 309 22.84 -27.46 1.05
C HIS A 309 21.72 -28.10 1.88
N ALA A 310 22.02 -28.73 3.02
CA ALA A 310 21.01 -29.32 3.89
C ALA A 310 20.11 -28.25 4.52
N GLU A 311 20.70 -27.19 5.07
CA GLU A 311 19.93 -26.06 5.64
C GLU A 311 19.10 -25.34 4.56
N VAL A 312 19.56 -25.32 3.31
CA VAL A 312 18.79 -24.77 2.18
C VAL A 312 17.52 -25.58 1.91
N LEU A 313 17.57 -26.92 1.92
CA LEU A 313 16.38 -27.75 1.70
C LEU A 313 15.31 -27.49 2.76
N ASP A 314 15.71 -27.48 4.04
CA ASP A 314 14.78 -27.25 5.15
C ASP A 314 14.13 -25.87 5.06
N LEU A 315 14.92 -24.86 4.67
CA LEU A 315 14.45 -23.49 4.57
C LEU A 315 13.50 -23.28 3.38
N CYS A 316 13.78 -23.91 2.23
CA CYS A 316 12.87 -23.92 1.10
C CYS A 316 11.53 -24.59 1.46
N ALA A 317 11.57 -25.69 2.23
CA ALA A 317 10.37 -26.35 2.72
C ALA A 317 9.56 -25.45 3.66
N ALA A 318 10.22 -24.80 4.61
CA ALA A 318 9.58 -23.85 5.51
C ALA A 318 8.94 -22.68 4.76
N ALA A 319 9.63 -22.12 3.77
CA ALA A 319 9.13 -21.04 2.93
C ALA A 319 7.89 -21.45 2.13
N LEU A 320 7.88 -22.63 1.49
CA LEU A 320 6.70 -23.11 0.77
C LEU A 320 5.52 -23.39 1.71
N ARG A 321 5.75 -23.86 2.93
CA ARG A 321 4.67 -24.02 3.92
C ARG A 321 4.05 -22.68 4.32
N SER A 322 4.87 -21.66 4.51
CA SER A 322 4.38 -20.29 4.74
C SER A 322 3.61 -19.76 3.52
N PHE A 323 4.12 -19.96 2.30
CA PHE A 323 3.42 -19.57 1.07
C PHE A 323 2.03 -20.22 0.94
N LEU A 324 1.89 -21.45 1.41
CA LEU A 324 0.63 -22.21 1.41
C LEU A 324 -0.26 -21.91 2.62
N TYR A 325 0.14 -21.02 3.54
CA TYR A 325 -0.59 -20.68 4.78
C TYR A 325 -0.99 -21.91 5.61
N LEU A 326 -0.10 -22.91 5.64
CA LEU A 326 -0.35 -24.15 6.36
C LEU A 326 -0.27 -23.89 7.86
N ARG A 327 -1.22 -24.46 8.61
CA ARG A 327 -1.14 -24.46 10.08
C ARG A 327 0.05 -25.31 10.50
N ALA A 328 0.56 -25.09 11.71
CA ALA A 328 1.72 -25.83 12.23
C ALA A 328 1.55 -27.37 12.21
N GLU A 329 0.31 -27.83 12.25
CA GLU A 329 -0.08 -29.25 12.23
C GLU A 329 -0.18 -29.83 10.81
N ASP A 330 -0.37 -28.98 9.81
CA ASP A 330 -0.52 -29.38 8.42
C ASP A 330 0.83 -29.73 7.81
N LYS A 331 0.93 -30.95 7.27
CA LYS A 331 2.14 -31.40 6.57
C LYS A 331 1.91 -31.32 5.08
N TRP A 332 2.75 -30.54 4.41
CA TRP A 332 2.87 -30.55 2.96
C TRP A 332 4.27 -31.02 2.55
N ASP A 333 4.31 -31.85 1.51
CA ASP A 333 5.50 -32.41 0.90
C ASP A 333 5.37 -32.36 -0.63
N LEU A 334 6.40 -31.82 -1.27
CA LEU A 334 6.49 -31.66 -2.72
C LEU A 334 6.41 -32.96 -3.53
N ARG A 335 6.70 -34.11 -2.90
CA ARG A 335 6.62 -35.46 -3.49
C ARG A 335 5.24 -36.07 -3.40
N GLN A 336 4.39 -35.52 -2.54
CA GLN A 336 3.11 -36.10 -2.18
C GLN A 336 1.95 -35.28 -2.72
N GLU A 337 2.08 -33.95 -2.73
CA GLU A 337 1.00 -33.03 -3.11
C GLU A 337 1.47 -32.01 -4.15
N LEU A 338 0.61 -31.71 -5.13
CA LEU A 338 0.85 -30.63 -6.08
C LEU A 338 0.76 -29.25 -5.40
N LEU A 339 1.64 -28.32 -5.77
CA LEU A 339 1.55 -26.93 -5.30
C LEU A 339 0.27 -26.26 -5.82
N VAL A 340 -0.08 -26.52 -7.07
CA VAL A 340 -1.21 -25.87 -7.76
C VAL A 340 -2.56 -26.26 -7.15
N THR A 341 -2.71 -27.47 -6.61
CA THR A 341 -3.98 -27.90 -6.00
C THR A 341 -4.31 -27.07 -4.76
N ARG A 342 -3.31 -26.71 -3.95
CA ARG A 342 -3.51 -25.88 -2.75
C ARG A 342 -3.39 -24.37 -3.02
N ALA A 343 -2.49 -23.96 -3.92
CA ALA A 343 -2.27 -22.55 -4.23
C ALA A 343 -3.11 -22.03 -5.41
N GLY A 344 -4.06 -22.82 -5.93
CA GLY A 344 -4.72 -22.62 -7.22
C GLY A 344 -5.37 -21.26 -7.44
N TYR A 345 -5.91 -20.60 -6.41
CA TYR A 345 -6.45 -19.23 -6.54
C TYR A 345 -5.35 -18.16 -6.69
N ARG A 346 -4.20 -18.34 -6.02
CA ARG A 346 -3.08 -17.39 -6.02
C ARG A 346 -2.23 -17.47 -7.29
N LEU A 347 -2.23 -18.62 -7.94
CA LEU A 347 -1.47 -18.90 -9.16
C LEU A 347 -2.29 -18.68 -10.43
N ASP A 348 -3.57 -18.30 -10.31
CA ASP A 348 -4.52 -18.30 -11.43
C ASP A 348 -4.35 -17.13 -12.41
N ARG A 349 -3.50 -16.15 -12.07
CA ARG A 349 -3.32 -14.95 -12.91
C ARG A 349 -1.89 -14.70 -13.38
N ILE A 350 -0.84 -14.94 -12.57
CA ILE A 350 0.58 -14.83 -12.98
C ILE A 350 1.43 -15.73 -12.06
N SER A 351 2.34 -16.54 -12.60
CA SER A 351 3.33 -17.30 -11.82
C SER A 351 4.34 -16.34 -11.16
N ASP A 352 4.42 -16.32 -9.83
CA ASP A 352 5.39 -15.49 -9.11
C ASP A 352 6.83 -15.96 -9.41
N VAL A 353 7.62 -15.12 -10.10
CA VAL A 353 9.02 -15.41 -10.48
C VAL A 353 9.86 -15.77 -9.25
N ARG A 354 9.54 -15.21 -8.07
CA ARG A 354 10.24 -15.52 -6.82
C ARG A 354 9.99 -16.95 -6.35
N LEU A 355 8.80 -17.50 -6.62
CA LEU A 355 8.44 -18.87 -6.30
C LEU A 355 9.17 -19.87 -7.21
N LEU A 356 9.27 -19.56 -8.51
CA LEU A 356 10.07 -20.36 -9.44
C LEU A 356 11.55 -20.36 -9.07
N ASN A 357 12.09 -19.19 -8.69
CA ASN A 357 13.46 -19.07 -8.19
C ASN A 357 13.69 -19.92 -6.92
N LEU A 358 12.73 -19.94 -5.99
CA LEU A 358 12.79 -20.78 -4.80
C LEU A 358 12.88 -22.27 -5.15
N LEU A 359 12.05 -22.73 -6.10
CA LEU A 359 12.09 -24.11 -6.58
C LEU A 359 13.41 -24.43 -7.29
N GLU A 360 13.92 -23.54 -8.14
CA GLU A 360 15.21 -23.74 -8.80
C GLU A 360 16.34 -23.94 -7.78
N ILE A 361 16.40 -23.09 -6.75
CA ILE A 361 17.39 -23.20 -5.68
C ILE A 361 17.22 -24.52 -4.92
N TRP A 362 15.98 -24.91 -4.60
CA TRP A 362 15.71 -26.21 -3.98
C TRP A 362 16.25 -27.36 -4.83
N GLY A 363 15.99 -27.34 -6.14
CA GLY A 363 16.49 -28.34 -7.08
C GLY A 363 18.02 -28.43 -7.09
N ARG A 364 18.72 -27.29 -7.11
CA ARG A 364 20.20 -27.25 -7.05
C ARG A 364 20.74 -27.83 -5.75
N ALA A 365 20.16 -27.45 -4.60
CA ALA A 365 20.57 -27.98 -3.30
C ALA A 365 20.33 -29.50 -3.19
N ALA A 366 19.19 -29.98 -3.70
CA ALA A 366 18.85 -31.40 -3.72
C ALA A 366 19.80 -32.20 -4.62
N MET A 367 20.18 -31.65 -5.78
CA MET A 367 21.19 -32.26 -6.65
C MET A 367 22.55 -32.39 -5.93
N ALA A 368 23.00 -31.37 -5.23
CA ALA A 368 24.25 -31.39 -4.47
C ALA A 368 24.24 -32.46 -3.36
N LEU A 369 23.08 -32.70 -2.75
CA LEU A 369 22.88 -33.76 -1.74
C LEU A 369 22.53 -35.13 -2.32
N LYS A 370 22.49 -35.26 -3.65
CA LYS A 370 22.11 -36.49 -4.37
C LYS A 370 20.68 -36.98 -4.07
N GLU A 371 19.79 -36.10 -3.64
CA GLU A 371 18.37 -36.35 -3.39
C GLU A 371 17.56 -36.36 -4.70
N LYS A 372 17.79 -37.37 -5.54
CA LYS A 372 17.28 -37.42 -6.93
C LYS A 372 15.75 -37.37 -7.04
N GLU A 373 15.03 -37.91 -6.05
CA GLU A 373 13.57 -37.85 -6.04
C GLU A 373 13.05 -36.43 -5.84
N ILE A 374 13.66 -35.67 -4.92
CA ILE A 374 13.33 -34.25 -4.69
C ILE A 374 13.60 -33.44 -5.95
N VAL A 375 14.71 -33.68 -6.63
CA VAL A 375 15.03 -33.00 -7.90
C VAL A 375 13.95 -33.24 -8.96
N ALA A 376 13.53 -34.50 -9.13
CA ALA A 376 12.47 -34.85 -10.08
C ALA A 376 11.14 -34.18 -9.73
N ALA A 377 10.79 -34.18 -8.44
CA ALA A 377 9.55 -33.59 -7.95
C ALA A 377 9.54 -32.05 -8.07
N VAL A 378 10.61 -31.36 -7.66
CA VAL A 378 10.78 -29.90 -7.82
C VAL A 378 10.63 -29.48 -9.29
N ARG A 379 11.31 -30.20 -10.21
CA ARG A 379 11.25 -29.90 -11.64
C ARG A 379 9.82 -30.03 -12.18
N LEU A 380 9.15 -31.13 -11.84
CA LEU A 380 7.76 -31.35 -12.24
C LEU A 380 6.84 -30.24 -11.71
N GLN A 381 6.98 -29.86 -10.44
CA GLN A 381 6.19 -28.80 -9.82
C GLN A 381 6.43 -27.44 -10.51
N ALA A 382 7.68 -27.09 -10.83
CA ALA A 382 8.00 -25.86 -11.54
C ALA A 382 7.39 -25.82 -12.96
N GLU A 383 7.50 -26.91 -13.73
CA GLU A 383 6.90 -27.00 -15.07
C GLU A 383 5.36 -26.92 -15.02
N LEU A 384 4.73 -27.46 -13.95
CA LEU A 384 3.29 -27.36 -13.74
C LEU A 384 2.85 -25.96 -13.26
N LEU A 385 3.66 -25.25 -12.47
CA LEU A 385 3.33 -23.87 -12.05
C LEU A 385 3.17 -22.93 -13.25
N GLU A 386 4.02 -23.07 -14.27
CA GLU A 386 3.96 -22.23 -15.48
C GLU A 386 2.82 -22.61 -16.44
N GLY A 387 2.30 -23.83 -16.36
CA GLY A 387 1.53 -24.41 -17.46
C GLY A 387 0.54 -25.51 -17.12
N TRP A 388 0.09 -25.66 -15.86
CA TRP A 388 -0.80 -26.77 -15.47
C TRP A 388 -2.11 -26.85 -16.26
N ARG A 389 -2.62 -25.73 -16.78
CA ARG A 389 -3.80 -25.67 -17.66
C ARG A 389 -3.50 -26.08 -19.10
N ASN A 390 -2.24 -25.96 -19.53
CA ASN A 390 -1.82 -26.43 -20.84
C ASN A 390 -1.53 -27.94 -20.74
N TRP A 391 -2.56 -28.72 -21.04
CA TRP A 391 -2.55 -30.18 -21.15
C TRP A 391 -1.32 -30.75 -21.86
N GLU A 392 -0.93 -30.22 -23.01
CA GLU A 392 0.25 -30.71 -23.74
C GLU A 392 1.55 -30.50 -22.95
N LYS A 393 1.74 -29.30 -22.37
CA LYS A 393 2.92 -28.99 -21.55
C LYS A 393 2.94 -29.81 -20.26
N ALA A 394 1.80 -29.96 -19.59
CA ALA A 394 1.69 -30.73 -18.36
C ALA A 394 1.99 -32.22 -18.61
N ILE A 395 1.40 -32.83 -19.65
CA ILE A 395 1.67 -34.22 -20.02
C ILE A 395 3.15 -34.41 -20.38
N ALA A 396 3.72 -33.49 -21.16
CA ALA A 396 5.15 -33.52 -21.49
C ALA A 396 6.04 -33.46 -20.22
N ALA A 397 5.68 -32.65 -19.23
CA ALA A 397 6.38 -32.57 -17.95
C ALA A 397 6.34 -33.91 -17.20
N PHE A 398 5.18 -34.57 -17.12
CA PHE A 398 5.05 -35.89 -16.51
C PHE A 398 5.85 -36.98 -17.24
N HIS A 399 5.99 -36.90 -18.57
CA HIS A 399 6.81 -37.85 -19.35
C HIS A 399 8.32 -37.67 -19.13
N ARG A 400 8.77 -36.48 -18.71
CA ARG A 400 10.20 -36.22 -18.41
C ARG A 400 10.64 -36.77 -17.05
N VAL A 401 9.71 -37.22 -16.21
CA VAL A 401 10.04 -37.84 -14.92
C VAL A 401 10.72 -39.20 -15.17
N PRO A 402 11.95 -39.44 -14.66
CA PRO A 402 12.68 -40.66 -14.94
C PRO A 402 11.95 -41.94 -14.51
N GLN A 403 11.76 -42.86 -15.45
CA GLN A 403 11.17 -44.17 -15.22
C GLN A 403 12.22 -45.29 -15.40
N PRO A 404 12.12 -46.41 -14.67
CA PRO A 404 11.07 -46.76 -13.69
C PRO A 404 11.28 -46.15 -12.29
N THR A 405 12.42 -45.50 -12.04
CA THR A 405 12.89 -45.08 -10.71
C THR A 405 11.91 -44.22 -9.92
N PHE A 406 11.15 -43.32 -10.58
CA PHE A 406 10.20 -42.42 -9.92
C PHE A 406 8.75 -42.59 -10.40
N SER A 407 8.35 -43.82 -10.76
CA SER A 407 6.99 -44.17 -11.20
C SER A 407 5.91 -43.79 -10.18
N ALA A 408 6.10 -44.15 -8.91
CA ALA A 408 5.13 -43.87 -7.84
C ALA A 408 4.89 -42.35 -7.62
N LEU A 409 5.96 -41.54 -7.68
CA LEU A 409 5.88 -40.08 -7.62
C LEU A 409 5.05 -39.54 -8.79
N ARG A 410 5.40 -39.97 -10.03
CA ARG A 410 4.72 -39.55 -11.25
C ARG A 410 3.22 -39.88 -11.20
N GLU A 411 2.88 -41.12 -10.88
CA GLU A 411 1.49 -41.59 -10.86
C GLU A 411 0.64 -40.83 -9.84
N ARG A 412 1.16 -40.65 -8.62
CA ARG A 412 0.47 -39.92 -7.56
C ARG A 412 0.15 -38.48 -7.96
N LEU A 413 1.17 -37.75 -8.41
CA LEU A 413 1.00 -36.34 -8.80
C LEU A 413 0.17 -36.20 -10.08
N PHE A 414 0.25 -37.18 -11.01
CA PHE A 414 -0.57 -37.19 -12.22
C PHE A 414 -2.07 -37.37 -11.90
N ILE A 415 -2.42 -38.22 -10.93
CA ILE A 415 -3.81 -38.39 -10.48
C ILE A 415 -4.34 -37.06 -9.93
N GLN A 416 -3.60 -36.39 -9.05
CA GLN A 416 -4.01 -35.09 -8.50
C GLN A 416 -4.16 -34.01 -9.57
N TRP A 417 -3.24 -33.96 -10.55
CA TRP A 417 -3.36 -33.01 -11.65
C TRP A 417 -4.62 -33.29 -12.49
N LYS A 418 -4.90 -34.55 -12.80
CA LYS A 418 -6.09 -34.95 -13.54
C LYS A 418 -7.39 -34.55 -12.81
N GLU A 419 -7.43 -34.77 -11.50
CA GLU A 419 -8.56 -34.35 -10.66
C GLU A 419 -8.74 -32.83 -10.63
N LEU A 420 -7.65 -32.09 -10.43
CA LEU A 420 -7.64 -30.62 -10.45
C LEU A 420 -8.18 -30.07 -11.79
N VAL A 421 -7.68 -30.59 -12.91
CA VAL A 421 -8.13 -30.17 -14.25
C VAL A 421 -9.61 -30.51 -14.44
N ALA A 422 -10.07 -31.68 -13.99
CA ALA A 422 -11.48 -32.04 -14.07
C ALA A 422 -12.37 -31.07 -13.28
N GLU A 423 -12.02 -30.78 -12.02
CA GLU A 423 -12.77 -29.85 -11.17
C GLU A 423 -12.82 -28.44 -11.77
N LYS A 424 -11.67 -27.92 -12.21
CA LYS A 424 -11.57 -26.54 -12.74
C LYS A 424 -12.16 -26.39 -14.15
N SER A 425 -12.19 -27.46 -14.94
CA SER A 425 -12.86 -27.46 -16.26
C SER A 425 -14.38 -27.53 -16.15
N ILE A 426 -14.92 -28.12 -15.07
CA ILE A 426 -16.37 -28.17 -14.79
C ILE A 426 -16.82 -26.89 -14.07
N GLY A 427 -15.96 -26.28 -13.25
CA GLY A 427 -16.25 -25.11 -12.42
C GLY A 427 -16.58 -23.80 -13.15
N HIS A 428 -16.50 -23.74 -14.49
CA HIS A 428 -16.99 -22.61 -15.27
C HIS A 428 -18.46 -22.74 -15.72
N VAL A 429 -19.14 -23.85 -15.41
CA VAL A 429 -20.54 -24.10 -15.81
C VAL A 429 -21.54 -23.88 -14.66
N PHE A 430 -21.09 -23.69 -13.42
CA PHE A 430 -21.98 -23.62 -12.25
C PHE A 430 -21.69 -22.42 -11.34
N TYR A 431 -22.01 -21.22 -11.83
CA TYR A 431 -22.46 -20.11 -10.97
C TYR A 431 -23.99 -19.91 -11.03
N GLU A 432 -24.72 -20.93 -11.49
CA GLU A 432 -26.16 -21.08 -11.25
C GLU A 432 -26.43 -22.48 -10.71
N GLY A 433 -26.97 -22.57 -9.49
CA GLY A 433 -27.65 -23.76 -8.99
C GLY A 433 -26.76 -24.82 -8.34
N TYR A 434 -26.79 -24.84 -7.01
CA TYR A 434 -26.46 -26.00 -6.19
C TYR A 434 -27.28 -27.23 -6.65
N GLN A 435 -26.65 -28.15 -7.40
CA GLN A 435 -27.03 -29.55 -7.38
C GLN A 435 -25.78 -30.44 -7.43
N LYS A 436 -25.61 -31.26 -6.39
CA LYS A 436 -24.79 -32.47 -6.41
C LYS A 436 -25.21 -33.31 -7.61
N SER A 437 -24.44 -33.32 -8.69
CA SER A 437 -24.66 -34.28 -9.77
C SER A 437 -23.35 -34.89 -10.27
N ASN A 438 -23.26 -36.21 -10.03
CA ASN A 438 -22.48 -37.26 -10.69
C ASN A 438 -21.20 -36.88 -11.44
N LYS A 439 -20.09 -37.47 -10.96
CA LYS A 439 -18.80 -37.58 -11.63
C LYS A 439 -18.96 -37.92 -13.12
N PRO A 440 -18.27 -37.24 -14.04
CA PRO A 440 -18.32 -37.58 -15.45
C PRO A 440 -17.64 -38.94 -15.70
N HIS A 441 -18.27 -39.71 -16.58
CA HIS A 441 -18.01 -41.13 -16.89
C HIS A 441 -16.63 -41.43 -17.47
N TRP A 442 -15.87 -40.43 -17.93
CA TRP A 442 -14.51 -40.62 -18.43
C TRP A 442 -13.46 -40.80 -17.31
N VAL A 443 -13.84 -40.62 -16.04
CA VAL A 443 -12.99 -40.91 -14.87
C VAL A 443 -12.85 -42.43 -14.60
N LEU A 444 -13.64 -43.29 -15.25
CA LEU A 444 -13.72 -44.74 -14.95
C LEU A 444 -13.17 -45.69 -16.03
N CYS A 445 -12.48 -45.23 -17.07
CA CYS A 445 -11.90 -46.16 -18.05
C CYS A 445 -10.43 -46.48 -17.75
N GLY A 446 -10.23 -47.40 -16.81
CA GLY A 446 -8.93 -47.97 -16.48
C GLY A 446 -9.06 -49.27 -15.69
N ASN A 447 -9.98 -50.16 -16.07
CA ASN A 447 -9.94 -51.58 -15.71
C ASN A 447 -10.88 -52.37 -16.66
N GLY A 448 -10.41 -53.52 -17.13
CA GLY A 448 -10.93 -54.20 -18.33
C GLY A 448 -12.21 -55.02 -18.19
N SER A 449 -12.54 -55.67 -19.31
CA SER A 449 -13.46 -56.81 -19.52
C SER A 449 -14.81 -56.54 -20.19
N ARG A 450 -14.85 -56.97 -21.47
CA ARG A 450 -15.89 -57.64 -22.27
C ARG A 450 -17.35 -57.71 -21.77
N ARG A 451 -18.25 -57.57 -22.77
CA ARG A 451 -19.66 -58.02 -22.90
C ARG A 451 -20.67 -57.16 -22.11
N LEU A 452 -21.89 -56.89 -22.58
CA LEU A 452 -22.70 -57.35 -23.72
C LEU A 452 -23.77 -56.27 -24.00
N LYS A 453 -24.19 -56.20 -25.27
CA LYS A 453 -25.24 -55.35 -25.82
C LYS A 453 -26.53 -55.34 -24.99
N LYS A 454 -27.19 -54.17 -24.90
CA LYS A 454 -28.63 -54.07 -25.21
C LYS A 454 -29.00 -52.67 -25.71
N THR A 455 -29.65 -52.72 -26.86
CA THR A 455 -30.24 -51.68 -27.69
C THR A 455 -31.44 -51.04 -27.02
N THR A 456 -31.54 -49.70 -27.08
CA THR A 456 -32.76 -48.96 -27.45
C THR A 456 -32.41 -47.49 -27.72
N LYS A 457 -32.66 -47.06 -28.95
CA LYS A 457 -32.84 -45.67 -29.44
C LYS A 457 -34.24 -45.64 -30.10
N PRO A 458 -34.81 -44.49 -30.48
CA PRO A 458 -34.81 -43.16 -29.84
C PRO A 458 -36.24 -42.53 -29.85
N TYR A 459 -36.43 -41.35 -29.29
CA TYR A 459 -37.43 -40.40 -29.80
C TYR A 459 -36.75 -39.08 -30.13
N ALA A 460 -37.06 -38.56 -31.32
CA ALA A 460 -36.43 -37.45 -31.97
C ALA A 460 -37.46 -36.34 -32.23
N SER A 461 -37.04 -35.07 -32.12
CA SER A 461 -37.44 -33.94 -32.98
C SER A 461 -36.53 -32.76 -32.62
N ARG A 462 -35.53 -32.41 -33.46
CA ARG A 462 -35.54 -31.43 -34.58
C ARG A 462 -35.87 -30.01 -34.09
N SER A 463 -35.01 -29.00 -34.20
CA SER A 463 -34.19 -28.48 -35.33
C SER A 463 -32.99 -27.70 -34.75
N GLY A 464 -31.78 -27.61 -35.31
CA GLY A 464 -31.27 -27.22 -36.65
C GLY A 464 -30.42 -25.96 -36.38
N TYR A 465 -29.10 -25.89 -36.52
CA TYR A 465 -28.22 -26.09 -37.68
C TYR A 465 -26.75 -26.04 -37.17
N TRP A 466 -25.91 -26.98 -37.62
CA TRP A 466 -24.45 -26.80 -37.78
C TRP A 466 -24.16 -26.78 -39.30
N PRO A 467 -23.06 -26.17 -39.77
CA PRO A 467 -21.85 -26.96 -40.08
C PRO A 467 -20.55 -26.24 -39.67
N ASP A 468 -19.62 -26.91 -38.98
CA ASP A 468 -18.52 -27.74 -39.51
C ASP A 468 -17.48 -26.93 -40.30
N SER A 469 -16.20 -26.95 -39.94
CA SER A 469 -15.31 -28.00 -40.45
C SER A 469 -14.13 -28.30 -39.53
N VAL A 470 -14.14 -29.54 -39.02
CA VAL A 470 -13.01 -30.25 -38.41
C VAL A 470 -12.22 -30.95 -39.52
N TRP A 471 -10.89 -30.82 -39.53
CA TRP A 471 -10.02 -31.70 -40.32
C TRP A 471 -9.49 -32.81 -39.41
N ILE A 472 -9.93 -34.04 -39.68
CA ILE A 472 -9.40 -35.29 -39.11
C ILE A 472 -8.41 -35.87 -40.13
N TRP A 473 -7.15 -36.08 -39.74
CA TRP A 473 -6.23 -36.95 -40.47
C TRP A 473 -6.25 -38.34 -39.85
N THR A 474 -6.74 -39.31 -40.60
CA THR A 474 -6.61 -40.76 -40.34
C THR A 474 -5.32 -41.28 -40.96
N ALA A 475 -4.52 -42.01 -40.18
CA ALA A 475 -3.36 -42.77 -40.66
C ALA A 475 -3.81 -44.04 -41.42
N PRO A 476 -3.08 -44.47 -42.48
CA PRO A 476 -3.38 -45.73 -43.15
C PRO A 476 -2.62 -46.90 -42.51
N HIS A 477 -3.32 -48.02 -42.37
CA HIS A 477 -2.73 -49.33 -42.10
C HIS A 477 -2.18 -49.94 -43.38
N GLY A 478 -0.93 -50.41 -43.30
CA GLY A 478 -0.25 -51.37 -44.17
C GLY A 478 0.82 -52.04 -43.34
#